data_AF-A0A955XU75-F1
#
_entry.id   AF-A0A955XU75-F1
#
_cell.length_a   1.000
_cell.length_b   1.000
_cell.length_c   1.000
_cell.angle_alpha   90.00
_cell.angle_beta   90.00
_cell.angle_gamma   90.00
#
_symmetry.space_group_name_H-M   'P 1'
#
loop_
_entity.id
_entity.type
_entity.pdbx_description
1 polymer ?
#
loop_
_entity_poly.entity_id
_entity_poly.type
_entity_poly.pdbx_seq_one_letter_code
_entity_poly.pdbx_strand_id
1 'polypeptide(L)' 'MEQAPNIAIFCDFENIALGARDAKFETFDISLVLERLLDKGKIVVKKAYSDWGRYKSYVRAMHEAAF' A
#
# COMPACT_ATOMS: atom_id res chain seq x y z
N MET A 1 12.24 26.66 6.37
CA MET A 1 11.29 25.55 6.26
C MET A 1 12.08 24.26 6.28
N GLU A 2 11.80 23.37 7.21
CA GLU A 2 12.35 22.02 7.18
C GLU A 2 11.83 21.33 5.91
N GLN A 3 12.70 20.67 5.15
CA GLN A 3 12.26 19.93 3.96
C GLN A 3 11.40 18.75 4.41
N ALA A 4 10.29 18.52 3.73
CA ALA A 4 9.46 17.35 3.99
C ALA A 4 10.32 16.07 3.87
N PRO A 5 10.25 15.13 4.83
CA PRO A 5 11.10 13.96 4.82
C PRO A 5 10.78 13.06 3.62
N ASN A 6 11.78 12.33 3.13
CA ASN A 6 11.57 11.29 2.13
C ASN A 6 11.06 10.01 2.80
N ILE A 7 10.13 9.33 2.14
CA ILE A 7 9.51 8.08 2.62
C ILE A 7 9.77 6.98 1.60
N ALA A 8 10.17 5.81 2.07
CA ALA A 8 10.24 4.58 1.29
C ALA A 8 9.23 3.57 1.84
N ILE A 9 8.42 2.99 0.96
CA ILE A 9 7.39 2.02 1.33
C ILE A 9 7.78 0.64 0.82
N PHE A 10 7.87 -0.29 1.76
CA PHE A 10 8.04 -1.73 1.51
C PHE A 10 6.83 -2.42 2.13
N CYS A 11 5.92 -2.87 1.27
CA CYS A 11 4.63 -3.41 1.65
C CYS A 11 4.64 -4.94 1.54
N ASP A 12 4.56 -5.63 2.66
CA ASP A 12 4.15 -7.04 2.68
C ASP A 12 2.63 -7.08 2.54
N PHE A 13 2.16 -7.31 1.31
CA PHE A 13 0.74 -7.21 1.00
C PHE A 13 -0.07 -8.38 1.58
N GLU A 14 0.53 -9.58 1.67
CA GLU A 14 -0.18 -10.77 2.14
C GLU A 14 -0.60 -10.62 3.60
N ASN A 15 0.28 -10.06 4.44
CA ASN A 15 -0.05 -9.78 5.84
C ASN A 15 -1.17 -8.74 5.99
N ILE A 16 -1.21 -7.72 5.14
CA ILE A 16 -2.30 -6.73 5.12
C ILE A 16 -3.62 -7.38 4.68
N ALA A 17 -3.59 -8.17 3.60
CA ALA A 17 -4.78 -8.81 3.06
C ALA A 17 -5.38 -9.83 4.05
N LEU A 18 -4.54 -10.62 4.72
CA LEU A 18 -4.96 -11.54 5.79
C LEU A 18 -5.58 -10.76 6.95
N GLY A 19 -4.92 -9.71 7.44
CA GLY A 19 -5.43 -8.89 8.54
C GLY A 19 -6.76 -8.19 8.21
N ALA A 20 -6.90 -7.67 6.98
CA ALA A 20 -8.13 -7.03 6.54
C ALA A 20 -9.31 -8.02 6.47
N ARG A 21 -9.05 -9.24 5.99
CA ARG A 21 -10.05 -10.32 5.96
C ARG A 21 -10.47 -10.71 7.38
N ASP A 22 -9.52 -10.90 8.28
CA ASP A 22 -9.79 -11.33 9.66
C ASP A 22 -10.53 -10.23 10.45
N ALA A 23 -10.25 -8.95 10.15
CA ALA A 23 -10.98 -7.79 10.66
C ALA A 23 -12.35 -7.56 10.00
N LYS A 24 -12.73 -8.37 9.01
CA LYS A 24 -13.98 -8.25 8.23
C LYS A 24 -14.14 -6.91 7.51
N PHE A 25 -13.05 -6.30 7.07
CA PHE A 25 -13.11 -5.18 6.14
C PHE A 25 -13.51 -5.68 4.74
N GLU A 26 -14.35 -4.92 4.03
CA GLU A 26 -14.85 -5.32 2.71
C GLU A 26 -13.73 -5.44 1.68
N THR A 27 -12.93 -4.39 1.51
CA THR A 27 -11.79 -4.36 0.58
C THR A 27 -10.74 -3.41 1.10
N PHE A 28 -9.50 -3.86 1.12
CA PHE A 28 -8.36 -2.99 1.43
C PHE A 28 -8.14 -1.99 0.29
N ASP A 29 -8.17 -0.69 0.61
CA ASP A 29 -7.88 0.40 -0.32
C ASP A 29 -6.50 1.01 -0.01
N ILE A 30 -5.55 0.78 -0.91
CA ILE A 30 -4.18 1.30 -0.80
C ILE A 30 -4.12 2.83 -0.91
N SER A 31 -5.11 3.46 -1.53
CA SER A 31 -5.16 4.91 -1.74
C SER A 31 -5.21 5.66 -0.41
N LEU A 32 -6.00 5.16 0.54
CA LEU A 32 -6.13 5.73 1.89
C LEU A 32 -4.79 5.71 2.65
N VAL A 33 -3.98 4.67 2.46
CA VAL A 33 -2.64 4.58 3.05
C VAL A 33 -1.70 5.60 2.41
N LEU A 34 -1.73 5.70 1.08
CA LEU A 34 -0.86 6.63 0.35
C LEU A 34 -1.19 8.09 0.67
N GLU A 35 -2.46 8.47 0.72
CA GLU A 35 -2.90 9.81 1.12
C GLU A 35 -2.34 10.17 2.50
N ARG A 36 -2.51 9.26 3.48
CA ARG A 36 -2.03 9.50 4.85
C ARG A 36 -0.51 9.66 4.94
N LEU A 37 0.25 8.97 4.09
CA LEU A 37 1.70 9.05 4.03
C LEU A 37 2.19 10.29 3.29
N LEU A 38 1.47 10.75 2.26
CA LEU A 38 1.78 11.99 1.54
C LEU A 38 1.69 13.23 2.44
N ASP A 39 0.77 13.24 3.42
CA ASP A 39 0.72 14.28 4.45
C ASP A 39 1.99 14.33 5.33
N LYS A 40 2.76 13.24 5.38
CA LYS A 40 3.95 13.11 6.24
C LYS A 40 5.25 13.37 5.51
N GLY A 41 5.27 13.27 4.18
CA GLY A 41 6.52 13.38 3.43
C GLY A 41 6.41 12.94 1.97
N LYS A 42 7.52 13.09 1.25
CA LYS A 42 7.61 12.73 -0.16
C LYS A 42 7.92 11.24 -0.30
N ILE A 43 6.99 10.48 -0.88
CA ILE A 43 7.24 9.06 -1.19
C ILE A 43 8.19 8.98 -2.40
N VAL A 44 9.35 8.38 -2.19
CA VAL A 44 10.40 8.22 -3.23
C VAL A 44 10.59 6.77 -3.67
N VAL A 45 10.10 5.81 -2.89
CA VAL A 45 10.12 4.37 -3.22
C VAL A 45 8.79 3.75 -2.82
N LYS A 46 8.25 2.89 -3.70
CA LYS A 46 7.13 1.99 -3.43
C LYS A 46 7.47 0.60 -3.97
N LYS A 47 7.37 -0.40 -3.11
CA LYS A 47 7.53 -1.81 -3.45
C LYS A 47 6.51 -2.63 -2.67
N ALA A 48 5.77 -3.50 -3.37
CA ALA A 48 4.89 -4.48 -2.74
C ALA A 48 5.35 -5.90 -3.04
N TYR A 49 5.35 -6.74 -2.01
CA TYR A 49 5.70 -8.15 -2.08
C TYR A 49 4.45 -8.98 -1.83
N SER A 50 4.15 -9.90 -2.76
CA SER A 50 3.00 -10.80 -2.69
C SER A 50 3.10 -11.92 -3.72
N ASP A 51 2.48 -13.06 -3.43
CA ASP A 51 1.97 -13.95 -4.49
C ASP A 51 0.74 -13.33 -5.18
N TRP A 52 0.98 -12.52 -6.21
CA TRP A 52 -0.08 -11.86 -6.99
C TRP A 52 -1.04 -12.83 -7.68
N GLY A 53 -0.65 -14.10 -7.85
CA GLY A 53 -1.54 -15.14 -8.37
C GLY A 53 -2.71 -15.43 -7.43
N ARG A 54 -2.51 -15.28 -6.11
CA ARG A 54 -3.55 -15.46 -5.08
C ARG A 54 -4.42 -14.21 -4.89
N TYR A 55 -3.87 -13.03 -5.15
CA TYR A 55 -4.53 -11.74 -4.90
C TYR A 55 -4.83 -10.97 -6.19
N LYS A 56 -5.28 -11.67 -7.24
CA LYS A 56 -5.53 -11.08 -8.57
C LYS A 56 -6.47 -9.87 -8.56
N SER A 57 -7.45 -9.85 -7.66
CA SER A 57 -8.38 -8.73 -7.50
C SER A 57 -7.69 -7.42 -7.08
N TYR A 58 -6.52 -7.51 -6.44
CA TYR A 58 -5.76 -6.37 -5.95
C TYR A 58 -4.66 -5.89 -6.90
N VAL A 59 -4.26 -6.72 -7.87
CA VAL A 59 -3.15 -6.40 -8.81
C VAL A 59 -3.41 -5.08 -9.53
N ARG A 60 -4.63 -4.86 -10.02
CA ARG A 60 -4.98 -3.63 -10.73
C ARG A 60 -4.82 -2.40 -9.83
N ALA A 61 -5.40 -2.42 -8.64
CA ALA A 61 -5.32 -1.32 -7.68
C ALA A 61 -3.87 -1.02 -7.27
N MET A 62 -3.07 -2.07 -7.02
CA MET A 62 -1.65 -1.92 -6.66
C MET A 62 -0.82 -1.35 -7.82
N HIS A 63 -1.05 -1.78 -9.06
CA HIS A 63 -0.40 -1.21 -10.25
C HIS A 63 -0.80 0.26 -10.49
N GLU A 64 -2.09 0.60 -10.37
CA GLU A 64 -2.57 1.98 -10.49
C GLU A 64 -1.96 2.87 -9.40
N ALA A 65 -1.72 2.31 -8.21
CA ALA A 65 -0.98 2.94 -7.13
C ALA A 65 0.55 2.92 -7.29
N ALA A 66 1.07 2.44 -8.44
CA ALA A 66 2.50 2.31 -8.75
C ALA A 66 3.33 1.56 -7.68
N PHE A 67 2.78 0.45 -7.18
CA PHE A 67 3.50 -0.54 -6.37
C PHE A 67 4.11 -1.66 -7.21
#